data_AF-D5UZI0-F1
#
_entry.id   AF-D5UZI0-F1
#
_cell.length_a   1.000
_cell.length_b   1.000
_cell.length_c   1.000
_cell.angle_alpha   90.00
_cell.angle_beta   90.00
_cell.angle_gamma   90.00
#
_symmetry.space_group_name_H-M   'P 1'
#
loop_
_entity.id
_entity.type
_entity.pdbx_description
1 polymer ?
#
loop_
_entity_poly.entity_id
_entity_poly.type
_entity_poly.pdbx_seq_one_letter_code
_entity_poly.pdbx_strand_id
1 'polypeptide(L)'
;MIQKLYKYLSTPEKSGKRIGLFRTITSIFGGLIVAYLGMTLLAFLIPLEVQKSGIISIMFNTLAWAIATVYIGLSYTKWSALLRFMIPTILFSLALFILY
;
A
#
# COMPACT_ATOMS: atom_id res chain seq x y z
N MET A 1 6.39 -18.60 -19.27
CA MET A 1 6.45 -18.63 -17.79
C MET A 1 5.57 -17.55 -17.15
N ILE A 2 5.71 -16.28 -17.57
CA ILE A 2 4.96 -15.11 -17.05
C ILE A 2 3.44 -15.24 -17.19
N GLN A 3 2.93 -15.72 -18.33
CA GLN A 3 1.49 -15.92 -18.53
C GLN A 3 0.88 -16.96 -17.58
N LYS A 4 1.63 -18.01 -17.22
CA LYS A 4 1.19 -19.02 -16.25
C LYS A 4 1.10 -18.42 -14.84
N LEU A 5 2.09 -17.60 -14.46
CA LEU A 5 2.10 -16.89 -13.18
C LEU A 5 0.96 -15.88 -13.07
N TYR A 6 0.73 -15.08 -14.12
CA TYR A 6 -0.37 -14.12 -14.18
C TYR A 6 -1.73 -14.80 -14.01
N LYS A 7 -1.97 -15.90 -14.76
CA LYS A 7 -3.21 -16.69 -14.62
C LYS A 7 -3.35 -17.22 -13.20
N TYR A 8 -2.28 -17.77 -12.62
CA TYR A 8 -2.28 -18.28 -11.25
C TYR A 8 -2.63 -17.22 -10.19
N LEU A 9 -2.06 -16.01 -10.31
CA LEU A 9 -2.33 -14.92 -9.37
C LEU A 9 -3.74 -14.34 -9.54
N SER A 10 -4.27 -14.37 -10.77
CA SER A 10 -5.59 -13.85 -11.11
C SER A 10 -6.73 -14.83 -10.84
N THR A 11 -6.44 -16.13 -10.73
CA THR A 11 -7.45 -17.13 -10.36
C THR A 11 -7.79 -17.04 -8.87
N PRO A 12 -9.08 -17.05 -8.49
CA PRO A 12 -9.51 -17.15 -7.11
C PRO A 12 -8.98 -18.44 -6.47
N GLU A 13 -8.34 -18.30 -5.31
CA GLU A 13 -7.77 -19.45 -4.60
C GLU A 13 -8.89 -20.24 -3.92
N LYS A 14 -8.91 -21.56 -4.08
CA LYS A 14 -9.92 -22.42 -3.46
C LYS A 14 -9.73 -22.56 -1.94
N SER A 15 -8.50 -22.39 -1.45
CA SER A 15 -8.15 -22.50 -0.04
C SER A 15 -8.10 -21.12 0.63
N GLY A 16 -9.04 -20.86 1.54
CA GLY A 16 -9.08 -19.64 2.35
C GLY A 16 -7.81 -19.40 3.16
N LYS A 17 -7.16 -20.45 3.67
CA LYS A 17 -5.91 -20.34 4.44
C LYS A 17 -4.76 -19.80 3.61
N ARG A 18 -4.59 -20.29 2.37
CA ARG A 18 -3.49 -19.87 1.48
C ARG A 18 -3.63 -18.42 1.05
N ILE A 19 -4.84 -18.02 0.66
CA ILE A 19 -5.08 -16.63 0.27
C ILE A 19 -5.09 -15.68 1.47
N GLY A 20 -5.61 -16.14 2.62
CA GLY A 20 -5.58 -15.38 3.87
C GLY A 20 -4.15 -15.01 4.27
N LEU A 21 -3.23 -16.00 4.30
CA LEU A 21 -1.82 -15.74 4.59
C LEU A 21 -1.21 -14.73 3.60
N PHE A 22 -1.46 -14.91 2.31
CA PHE A 22 -0.95 -13.99 1.28
C PHE A 22 -1.46 -12.57 1.48
N ARG A 23 -2.75 -12.41 1.74
CA ARG A 23 -3.38 -11.11 1.99
C ARG A 23 -2.82 -10.46 3.25
N THR A 24 -2.68 -11.20 4.35
CA THR A 24 -2.13 -10.67 5.60
C THR A 24 -0.70 -10.16 5.43
N ILE A 25 0.16 -10.93 4.75
CA ILE A 25 1.54 -10.50 4.49
C ILE A 25 1.53 -9.27 3.59
N THR A 26 0.78 -9.31 2.48
CA THR A 26 0.73 -8.20 1.52
C THR A 26 0.11 -6.94 2.15
N SER A 27 -0.85 -7.08 3.06
CA SER A 27 -1.51 -5.96 3.71
C SER A 27 -0.64 -5.31 4.77
N ILE A 28 0.07 -6.09 5.60
CA ILE A 28 0.99 -5.57 6.62
C ILE A 28 2.12 -4.79 5.95
N PHE A 29 2.88 -5.44 5.07
CA PHE A 29 4.06 -4.82 4.46
C PHE A 29 3.68 -3.80 3.38
N GLY A 30 2.71 -4.14 2.53
CA GLY A 30 2.26 -3.24 1.47
C GLY A 30 1.55 -2.00 2.04
N GLY A 31 0.73 -2.18 3.07
CA GLY A 31 0.13 -1.07 3.79
C GLY A 31 1.20 -0.16 4.40
N LEU A 32 2.27 -0.74 4.95
CA LEU A 32 3.36 0.02 5.60
C LEU A 32 4.07 0.92 4.59
N ILE A 33 4.45 0.36 3.45
CA ILE A 33 5.11 1.11 2.37
C ILE A 33 4.21 2.25 1.87
N VAL A 34 2.94 1.96 1.60
CA VAL A 34 1.98 2.97 1.12
C VAL A 34 1.78 4.08 2.15
N ALA A 35 1.69 3.74 3.44
CA ALA A 35 1.50 4.71 4.51
C ALA A 35 2.74 5.61 4.68
N TYR A 36 3.96 5.05 4.63
CA TYR A 36 5.18 5.85 4.68
C TYR A 36 5.31 6.78 3.47
N LEU A 37 5.05 6.28 2.26
CA LEU A 37 5.10 7.13 1.06
C LEU A 37 4.04 8.24 1.12
N GLY A 38 2.83 7.93 1.59
CA GLY A 38 1.77 8.91 1.78
C GLY A 38 2.12 9.94 2.86
N MET A 39 2.73 9.50 3.97
CA MET A 39 3.28 10.36 5.03
C MET A 39 4.31 11.33 4.46
N THR A 40 5.28 10.82 3.70
CA THR A 40 6.31 11.65 3.07
C THR A 40 5.69 12.65 2.10
N LEU A 41 4.74 12.21 1.28
CA LEU A 41 4.06 13.09 0.32
C LEU A 41 3.29 14.21 1.02
N LEU A 42 2.56 13.91 2.10
CA LEU A 42 1.89 14.92 2.92
C LEU A 42 2.87 15.91 3.53
N ALA A 43 4.02 15.42 4.02
CA ALA A 43 5.04 16.28 4.62
C ALA A 43 5.57 17.34 3.64
N PHE A 44 5.70 16.99 2.35
CA PHE A 44 6.13 17.90 1.27
C PHE A 44 5.01 18.81 0.75
N LEU A 45 3.76 18.33 0.71
CA LEU A 45 2.64 19.11 0.19
C LEU A 45 2.16 20.21 1.14
N ILE A 46 2.33 20.02 2.44
CA ILE A 46 1.82 20.96 3.45
C ILE A 46 2.87 22.05 3.71
N PRO A 47 2.59 23.35 3.41
CA PRO A 47 3.53 24.45 3.63
C PRO A 47 3.54 24.88 5.10
N LEU A 48 3.90 23.97 5.99
CA LEU A 48 4.05 24.21 7.42
C LEU A 48 5.53 24.16 7.81
N GLU A 49 5.84 24.75 8.96
CA GLU A 49 7.14 24.53 9.61
C GLU A 49 7.42 23.03 9.73
N VAL A 50 8.66 22.64 9.41
CA VAL A 50 9.10 21.24 9.32
C VAL A 50 8.71 20.42 10.55
N GLN A 51 8.79 21.02 11.75
CA GLN A 51 8.42 20.37 13.00
C GLN A 51 6.92 20.03 13.07
N LYS A 52 6.04 20.95 12.67
CA LYS A 52 4.58 20.76 12.70
C LYS A 52 4.14 19.78 11.61
N SER A 53 4.72 19.90 10.42
CA SER A 53 4.49 18.97 9.30
C SER A 53 4.88 17.53 9.67
N GLY A 54 6.03 17.34 10.33
CA GLY A 54 6.50 16.04 10.81
C GLY A 54 5.55 15.38 11.80
N ILE A 55 5.06 16.13 12.80
CA ILE A 55 4.12 15.61 13.80
C ILE A 55 2.81 15.14 13.15
N ILE A 56 2.20 15.98 12.31
CA ILE A 56 0.95 15.65 11.61
C ILE A 56 1.14 14.42 10.73
N SER A 57 2.26 14.35 10.01
CA SER A 57 2.58 13.24 9.12
C SER A 57 2.72 11.92 9.89
N ILE A 58 3.40 11.91 11.06
CA ILE A 58 3.51 10.72 11.92
C ILE A 58 2.14 10.30 12.46
N MET A 59 1.33 11.26 12.93
CA MET A 59 -0.02 10.96 13.43
C MET A 59 -0.91 10.35 12.34
N PHE A 60 -0.76 10.82 11.09
CA PHE A 60 -1.50 10.29 9.95
C PHE A 60 -1.00 8.93 9.47
N ASN A 61 0.28 8.61 9.67
CA ASN A 61 0.89 7.36 9.20
C ASN A 61 0.14 6.11 9.72
N THR A 62 -0.12 6.02 11.02
CA THR A 62 -0.81 4.86 11.61
C THR A 62 -2.23 4.70 11.08
N LEU A 63 -2.94 5.81 10.86
CA LEU A 63 -4.28 5.80 10.29
C LEU A 63 -4.25 5.36 8.82
N ALA A 64 -3.35 5.94 8.03
CA ALA A 64 -3.14 5.57 6.63
C ALA A 64 -2.76 4.09 6.50
N TRP A 65 -1.92 3.58 7.41
CA TRP A 65 -1.53 2.18 7.48
C TRP A 65 -2.72 1.26 7.73
N ALA A 66 -3.57 1.59 8.71
CA ALA A 66 -4.76 0.81 9.01
C ALA A 66 -5.73 0.77 7.81
N ILE A 67 -5.97 1.92 7.17
CA ILE A 67 -6.83 2.02 5.99
C ILE A 67 -6.26 1.19 4.82
N ALA A 68 -4.97 1.35 4.52
CA ALA A 68 -4.31 0.62 3.45
C ALA A 68 -4.31 -0.90 3.72
N THR A 69 -4.07 -1.30 4.97
CA THR A 69 -4.09 -2.71 5.39
C THR A 69 -5.47 -3.33 5.17
N VAL A 70 -6.55 -2.64 5.59
CA VAL A 70 -7.93 -3.10 5.36
C VAL A 70 -8.25 -3.17 3.86
N TYR A 71 -7.88 -2.13 3.11
CA TYR A 71 -8.10 -2.07 1.66
C TYR A 71 -7.41 -3.23 0.91
N ILE A 72 -6.16 -3.55 1.25
CA ILE A 72 -5.41 -4.66 0.66
C ILE A 72 -5.96 -6.01 1.15
N GLY A 73 -6.31 -6.12 2.44
CA GLY A 73 -6.84 -7.34 3.07
C GLY A 73 -8.20 -7.80 2.50
N LEU A 74 -9.01 -6.86 2.00
CA LEU A 74 -10.30 -7.11 1.35
C LEU A 74 -10.18 -7.53 -0.13
N SER A 75 -8.98 -7.75 -0.65
CA SER A 75 -8.77 -8.17 -2.05
C SER A 75 -9.37 -9.54 -2.33
N TYR A 76 -9.87 -9.81 -3.54
CA TYR A 76 -10.49 -11.10 -3.87
C TYR A 76 -9.47 -12.16 -4.34
N THR A 77 -8.47 -11.74 -5.13
CA THR A 77 -7.42 -12.58 -5.70
C THR A 77 -6.04 -12.13 -5.23
N LYS A 78 -5.01 -12.99 -5.36
CA LYS A 78 -3.62 -12.61 -5.04
C LYS A 78 -3.14 -11.44 -5.91
N TRP A 79 -3.54 -11.45 -7.18
CA TRP A 79 -3.26 -10.36 -8.10
C TRP A 79 -3.90 -9.04 -7.65
N SER A 80 -5.16 -9.08 -7.22
CA SER A 80 -5.84 -7.90 -6.69
C SER A 80 -5.15 -7.37 -5.43
N ALA A 81 -4.68 -8.24 -4.53
CA ALA A 81 -3.94 -7.82 -3.34
C ALA A 81 -2.65 -7.06 -3.70
N LEU A 82 -1.89 -7.61 -4.66
CA LEU A 82 -0.66 -6.99 -5.15
C LEU A 82 -0.93 -5.64 -5.80
N LEU A 83 -1.92 -5.54 -6.69
CA LEU A 83 -2.27 -4.29 -7.37
C LEU A 83 -2.71 -3.20 -6.39
N ARG A 84 -3.49 -3.55 -5.35
CA ARG A 84 -3.94 -2.60 -4.33
C ARG A 84 -2.80 -2.00 -3.50
N PHE A 85 -1.64 -2.66 -3.46
CA PHE A 85 -0.42 -2.13 -2.87
C PHE A 85 0.46 -1.41 -3.90
N MET A 86 0.69 -2.04 -5.07
CA MET A 86 1.62 -1.52 -6.08
C MET A 86 1.14 -0.23 -6.72
N ILE A 87 -0.16 -0.09 -7.00
CA ILE A 87 -0.70 1.11 -7.66
C ILE A 87 -0.48 2.36 -6.78
N PRO A 88 -0.92 2.39 -5.50
CA PRO A 88 -0.65 3.55 -4.64
C PRO A 88 0.85 3.81 -4.44
N THR A 89 1.65 2.75 -4.31
CA THR A 89 3.11 2.87 -4.15
C THR A 89 3.74 3.58 -5.35
N ILE A 90 3.42 3.14 -6.58
CA ILE A 90 3.93 3.74 -7.80
C ILE A 90 3.47 5.20 -7.91
N LEU A 91 2.19 5.48 -7.63
CA LEU A 91 1.64 6.84 -7.70
C LEU A 91 2.33 7.78 -6.70
N PHE A 92 2.50 7.36 -5.44
CA PHE A 92 3.18 8.19 -4.43
C PHE A 92 4.66 8.36 -4.74
N SER A 93 5.35 7.31 -5.20
CA SER A 93 6.75 7.42 -5.62
C SER A 93 6.93 8.38 -6.80
N LEU A 94 6.04 8.32 -7.81
CA LEU A 94 6.06 9.26 -8.94
C LEU A 94 5.77 10.70 -8.48
N ALA A 95 4.78 10.89 -7.60
CA ALA A 95 4.47 12.21 -7.07
C ALA A 95 5.65 12.81 -6.28
N LEU A 96 6.31 12.00 -5.45
CA LEU A 96 7.52 12.41 -4.73
C LEU A 96 8.68 12.72 -5.67
N PHE A 97 8.87 11.93 -6.73
CA PHE A 97 9.91 12.17 -7.74
C PHE A 97 9.68 13.47 -8.53
N ILE A 98 8.44 13.92 -8.68
CA ILE A 98 8.13 15.20 -9.34
C ILE A 98 8.33 16.38 -8.38
N LEU A 99 8.07 16.18 -7.09
CA LEU A 99 8.19 17.21 -6.05
C LEU A 99 9.62 17.44 -5.55
N TYR A 100 10.52 16.48 -5.76
CA TYR A 100 11.92 16.50 -5.32
C TYR A 100 12.87 16.59 -6.52
#